data_AF-A0A3N5J1C8-F1
#
_entry.id   AF-A0A3N5J1C8-F1
#
_cell.length_a   1.000
_cell.length_b   1.000
_cell.length_c   1.000
_cell.angle_alpha   90.00
_cell.angle_beta   90.00
_cell.angle_gamma   90.00
#
_symmetry.space_group_name_H-M   'P 1'
#
loop_
_entity.id
_entity.type
_entity.pdbx_description
1 polymer ?
#
loop_
_entity_poly.entity_id
_entity_poly.type
_entity_poly.pdbx_seq_one_letter_code
_entity_poly.pdbx_strand_id
1 'polypeptide(L)'
;MNQFTDEEKLYEEAREIVEAKKGFYIHFIIYVIMSGVMYLVWRFTWTGYRWYIWPILGWGVGVLFHFLAVFFFSESSDWDKKAIEKEVERLKRKG
;
A
#
# COMPACT_ATOMS: atom_id res chain seq x y z
N MET A 1 -12.24 30.85 6.11
CA MET A 1 -11.96 29.52 5.52
C MET A 1 -13.16 29.18 4.65
N ASN A 2 -12.94 28.87 3.37
CA ASN A 2 -14.00 28.74 2.37
C ASN A 2 -14.44 27.27 2.32
N GLN A 3 -15.73 26.99 2.52
CA GLN A 3 -16.26 25.61 2.51
C GLN A 3 -15.84 24.83 1.25
N PHE A 4 -15.78 25.53 0.11
CA PHE A 4 -15.36 24.98 -1.17
C PHE A 4 -13.95 24.37 -1.15
N THR A 5 -13.00 25.01 -0.44
CA THR A 5 -11.61 24.53 -0.38
C THR A 5 -11.41 23.35 0.59
N ASP A 6 -12.32 23.17 1.54
CA ASP A 6 -12.27 22.04 2.48
C ASP A 6 -12.90 20.78 1.87
N GLU A 7 -13.96 20.94 1.07
CA GLU A 7 -14.57 19.85 0.30
C GLU A 7 -13.63 19.30 -0.79
N GLU A 8 -12.92 20.17 -1.51
CA GLU A 8 -11.94 19.77 -2.53
C GLU A 8 -10.80 18.93 -1.93
N LYS A 9 -10.25 19.34 -0.77
CA LYS A 9 -9.19 18.59 -0.07
C LYS A 9 -9.66 17.24 0.42
N LEU A 10 -10.86 17.17 0.98
CA LEU A 10 -11.44 15.91 1.44
C LEU A 10 -11.65 14.94 0.28
N TYR A 11 -12.09 15.45 -0.88
CA TYR A 11 -12.27 14.65 -2.08
C TYR A 11 -10.93 14.15 -2.63
N GLU A 12 -9.88 14.97 -2.58
CA GLU A 12 -8.53 14.59 -2.98
C GLU A 12 -7.94 13.50 -2.06
N GLU A 13 -8.04 13.65 -0.74
CA GLU A 13 -7.60 12.63 0.23
C GLU A 13 -8.37 11.31 0.04
N ALA A 14 -9.69 11.38 -0.16
CA ALA A 14 -10.51 10.20 -0.44
C ALA A 14 -10.09 9.51 -1.75
N ARG A 15 -9.73 10.28 -2.78
CA ARG A 15 -9.25 9.75 -4.06
C ARG A 15 -7.92 9.04 -3.92
N GLU A 16 -6.96 9.62 -3.20
CA GLU A 16 -5.64 9.01 -2.95
C GLU A 16 -5.78 7.66 -2.23
N ILE A 17 -6.63 7.59 -1.21
CA ILE A 17 -6.91 6.34 -0.48
C ILE A 17 -7.48 5.26 -1.41
N VAL A 18 -8.40 5.63 -2.30
CA VAL A 18 -9.01 4.70 -3.26
C VAL A 18 -7.98 4.22 -4.28
N GLU A 19 -7.14 5.11 -4.82
CA GLU A 19 -6.08 4.75 -5.77
C GLU A 19 -5.04 3.83 -5.13
N ALA A 20 -4.63 4.09 -3.88
CA ALA A 20 -3.72 3.24 -3.11
C ALA A 20 -4.31 1.82 -2.89
N LYS A 21 -5.58 1.74 -2.47
CA LYS A 21 -6.29 0.45 -2.32
C LYS A 21 -6.37 -0.32 -3.62
N LYS A 22 -6.70 0.37 -4.73
CA LYS A 22 -6.75 -0.24 -6.07
C LYS A 22 -5.37 -0.77 -6.50
N GLY A 23 -4.32 0.00 -6.27
CA GLY A 23 -2.93 -0.41 -6.52
C GLY A 23 -2.55 -1.67 -5.76
N PHE A 24 -2.90 -1.74 -4.47
CA PHE A 24 -2.68 -2.94 -3.66
C PHE A 24 -3.42 -4.16 -4.22
N TYR A 25 -4.71 -4.04 -4.57
CA TYR A 25 -5.48 -5.17 -5.12
C TYR A 25 -4.87 -5.71 -6.42
N ILE A 26 -4.44 -4.82 -7.32
CA ILE A 26 -3.76 -5.24 -8.55
C ILE A 26 -2.49 -6.02 -8.22
N HIS A 27 -1.65 -5.49 -7.33
CA HIS A 27 -0.41 -6.15 -6.91
C HIS A 27 -0.68 -7.51 -6.25
N PHE A 28 -1.68 -7.59 -5.38
CA PHE A 28 -2.09 -8.82 -4.71
C PHE A 28 -2.59 -9.89 -5.70
N ILE A 29 -3.42 -9.50 -6.68
CA ILE A 29 -3.91 -10.41 -7.73
C ILE A 29 -2.73 -10.96 -8.54
N ILE A 30 -1.79 -10.10 -8.94
CA ILE A 30 -0.58 -10.52 -9.66
C ILE A 30 0.23 -11.51 -8.80
N TYR A 31 0.41 -11.23 -7.51
CA TYR A 31 1.09 -12.14 -6.59
C TYR A 31 0.42 -13.52 -6.51
N VAL A 32 -0.91 -13.58 -6.42
CA VAL A 32 -1.66 -14.86 -6.39
C VAL A 32 -1.51 -15.62 -7.70
N ILE A 33 -1.66 -14.93 -8.85
CA ILE A 33 -1.49 -15.54 -10.17
C ILE A 33 -0.08 -16.12 -10.32
N MET A 34 0.95 -15.34 -10.01
CA MET A 34 2.35 -15.76 -10.12
C MET A 34 2.67 -16.91 -9.17
N SER A 35 2.14 -16.89 -7.95
CA SER A 35 2.25 -18.00 -6.99
C SER A 35 1.65 -19.29 -7.55
N GLY A 36 0.47 -19.19 -8.19
CA GLY A 36 -0.17 -20.29 -8.91
C GLY A 36 0.69 -20.79 -10.07
N VAL A 37 1.24 -19.91 -10.89
CA VAL A 37 2.15 -20.27 -11.99
C VAL A 37 3.37 -21.02 -11.47
N MET A 38 4.02 -20.55 -10.39
CA MET A 38 5.18 -21.23 -9.79
C MET A 38 4.82 -22.64 -9.29
N TYR A 39 3.66 -22.78 -8.64
CA TYR A 39 3.15 -24.09 -8.23
C TYR A 39 2.87 -25.01 -9.43
N LEU A 40 2.24 -24.51 -10.48
CA LEU A 40 1.96 -25.28 -11.70
C LEU A 40 3.25 -25.72 -12.39
N VAL A 41 4.24 -24.82 -12.51
CA VAL A 41 5.57 -25.16 -13.04
C VAL A 41 6.18 -26.29 -12.23
N TRP A 42 6.22 -26.19 -10.90
CA TRP A 42 6.70 -27.29 -10.05
C TRP A 42 5.90 -28.58 -10.27
N ARG A 43 4.57 -28.51 -10.37
CA ARG A 43 3.73 -29.71 -10.53
C ARG A 43 3.92 -30.45 -11.85
N PHE A 44 4.20 -29.72 -12.95
CA PHE A 44 4.33 -30.28 -14.30
C PHE A 44 5.77 -30.57 -14.71
N THR A 45 6.74 -29.97 -14.04
CA THR A 45 8.15 -30.36 -14.17
C THR A 45 8.35 -31.55 -13.21
N TRP A 46 8.76 -32.73 -13.69
CA TRP A 46 9.07 -33.92 -12.87
C TRP A 46 9.98 -33.56 -11.66
N THR A 47 9.43 -33.16 -10.50
CA THR A 47 10.25 -32.47 -9.51
C THR A 47 10.05 -32.95 -8.08
N GLY A 48 11.19 -33.23 -7.46
CA GLY A 48 11.38 -33.44 -6.03
C GLY A 48 11.23 -32.15 -5.22
N TYR A 49 12.32 -31.44 -4.95
CA TYR A 49 12.32 -30.32 -3.99
C TYR A 49 11.32 -29.20 -4.34
N ARG A 50 10.54 -28.77 -3.34
CA ARG A 50 9.46 -27.76 -3.42
C ARG A 50 10.00 -26.33 -3.39
N TRP A 51 10.81 -25.98 -4.38
CA TRP A 51 11.49 -24.68 -4.45
C TRP A 51 10.54 -23.48 -4.51
N TYR A 52 9.32 -23.66 -5.06
CA TYR A 52 8.33 -22.60 -5.23
C TYR A 52 7.90 -21.93 -3.91
N ILE A 53 8.10 -22.60 -2.77
CA ILE A 53 7.75 -22.07 -1.45
C ILE A 53 8.57 -20.81 -1.11
N TRP A 54 9.85 -20.78 -1.46
CA TRP A 54 10.74 -19.65 -1.14
C TRP A 54 10.35 -18.33 -1.81
N PRO A 55 10.12 -18.26 -3.13
CA PRO A 55 9.67 -17.02 -3.75
C PRO A 55 8.26 -16.61 -3.27
N ILE A 56 7.35 -17.55 -3.05
CA ILE A 56 6.00 -17.25 -2.53
C ILE A 56 6.09 -16.62 -1.14
N LEU A 57 6.86 -17.20 -0.22
CA LEU A 57 7.01 -16.67 1.13
C LEU A 57 7.78 -15.35 1.13
N GLY A 58 8.90 -15.26 0.39
CA GLY A 58 9.71 -14.05 0.32
C GLY A 58 8.91 -12.85 -0.20
N TRP A 59 8.14 -13.03 -1.28
CA TRP A 59 7.29 -11.96 -1.82
C TRP A 59 6.04 -11.73 -0.97
N GLY A 60 5.49 -12.78 -0.35
CA GLY A 60 4.32 -12.69 0.53
C GLY A 60 4.55 -11.76 1.71
N VAL A 61 5.78 -11.71 2.24
CA VAL A 61 6.16 -10.74 3.28
C VAL A 61 6.04 -9.30 2.77
N GLY A 62 6.53 -9.01 1.55
CA GLY A 62 6.41 -7.68 0.95
C GLY A 62 4.96 -7.27 0.72
N VAL A 63 4.13 -8.19 0.23
CA VAL A 63 2.68 -8.00 0.05
C VAL A 63 2.00 -7.70 1.40
N LEU A 64 2.37 -8.41 2.47
CA LEU A 64 1.84 -8.17 3.81
C LEU A 64 2.20 -6.76 4.32
N PHE A 65 3.44 -6.32 4.13
CA PHE A 65 3.83 -4.96 4.50
C PHE A 65 3.09 -3.90 3.68
N HIS A 66 2.88 -4.13 2.38
CA HIS A 66 2.10 -3.23 1.55
C HIS A 66 0.62 -3.18 1.98
N PHE A 67 0.04 -4.32 2.37
CA PHE A 67 -1.29 -4.36 2.96
C PHE A 67 -1.38 -3.51 4.22
N LEU A 68 -0.45 -3.68 5.16
CA LEU A 68 -0.42 -2.86 6.38
C LEU A 68 -0.25 -1.38 6.04
N ALA A 69 0.61 -1.03 5.08
CA ALA A 69 0.79 0.35 4.62
C ALA A 69 -0.51 0.96 4.11
N VAL A 70 -1.27 0.25 3.27
CA VAL A 70 -2.46 0.77 2.59
C VAL A 70 -3.71 0.74 3.46
N PHE A 71 -3.83 -0.20 4.40
CA PHE A 71 -5.06 -0.36 5.20
C PHE A 71 -4.93 0.09 6.65
N PHE A 72 -3.72 0.11 7.21
CA PHE A 72 -3.49 0.51 8.61
C PHE A 72 -2.71 1.83 8.73
N PHE A 73 -1.83 2.15 7.77
CA PHE A 73 -1.00 3.34 7.84
C PHE A 73 -1.39 4.44 6.83
N SER A 74 -2.32 4.18 5.90
CA SER A 74 -2.73 5.15 4.86
C SER A 74 -3.76 6.17 5.33
N GLU A 75 -4.34 5.99 6.51
CA GLU A 75 -5.18 6.99 7.15
C GLU A 75 -4.23 8.03 7.73
N SER A 76 -3.68 8.87 6.83
CA SER A 76 -2.82 10.03 7.07
C SER A 76 -2.18 9.98 8.46
N SER A 77 -1.09 9.22 8.54
CA SER A 77 -0.50 8.79 9.82
C SER A 77 -0.54 9.96 10.79
N ASP A 78 -1.01 9.73 12.00
CA ASP A 78 -1.11 10.76 13.04
C ASP A 78 0.22 11.54 13.22
N TRP A 79 1.33 10.91 12.78
CA TRP A 79 2.66 11.48 12.58
C TRP A 79 2.76 12.51 11.44
N ASP A 80 2.28 12.22 10.23
CA ASP A 80 2.32 13.14 9.09
C ASP A 80 1.47 14.39 9.35
N LYS A 81 0.28 14.22 9.93
CA LYS A 81 -0.56 15.36 10.35
C LYS A 81 0.15 16.25 11.36
N LYS A 82 0.79 15.65 12.38
CA LYS A 82 1.57 16.39 13.39
C LYS A 82 2.80 17.07 12.79
N ALA A 83 3.48 16.45 11.83
CA ALA A 83 4.65 17.03 11.16
C ALA A 83 4.26 18.23 10.30
N ILE A 84 3.18 18.12 9.53
CA ILE A 84 2.62 19.20 8.71
C ILE A 84 2.17 20.36 9.61
N GLU A 85 1.41 20.07 10.67
CA GLU A 85 0.92 21.08 11.61
C GLU A 85 2.06 21.85 12.29
N LYS A 86 3.10 21.13 12.71
CA LYS A 86 4.32 21.72 13.29
C LYS A 86 5.06 22.63 12.30
N GLU A 87 5.12 22.26 11.02
CA GLU A 87 5.78 23.07 10.00
C GLU A 87 4.96 24.33 9.66
N VAL A 88 3.63 24.22 9.61
CA VAL A 88 2.73 25.37 9.44
C VAL A 88 2.87 26.37 10.59
N GLU A 89 2.95 25.91 11.84
CA GLU A 89 3.21 26.78 12.99
C GLU A 89 4.57 27.48 12.92
N ARG A 90 5.60 26.79 12.41
CA ARG A 90 6.94 27.36 12.24
C ARG A 90 6.94 28.49 11.23
N LEU A 91 6.22 28.33 10.11
CA LEU A 91 6.08 29.35 9.07
C LEU A 91 5.27 30.56 9.58
N LYS A 92 4.17 30.33 10.31
CA LYS A 92 3.38 31.41 10.94
C LYS A 92 4.14 32.22 11.98
N ARG A 93 5.12 31.64 12.67
CA ARG A 93 5.98 32.35 13.64
C ARG A 93 7.11 33.16 12.99
N LYS A 94 7.43 32.89 11.73
CA LYS A 94 8.51 33.55 10.99
C LYS A 94 8.03 34.68 10.06
N GLY A 95 6.73 34.75 9.78
CA GLY A 95 6.09 35.88 9.11
C GLY A 95 5.43 36.81 10.11
#